data_AF-A0A094IUG1-F1
#
_entry.id   AF-A0A094IUG1-F1
#
_cell.length_a   1.000
_cell.length_b   1.000
_cell.length_c   1.000
_cell.angle_alpha   90.00
_cell.angle_beta   90.00
_cell.angle_gamma   90.00
#
_symmetry.space_group_name_H-M   'P 1'
#
loop_
_entity.id
_entity.type
_entity.pdbx_description
1 polymer ?
#
loop_
_entity_poly.entity_id
_entity_poly.type
_entity_poly.pdbx_seq_one_letter_code
_entity_poly.pdbx_strand_id
1 'polypeptide(L)'
;MKPKFSGHDTFPLRYGWLYKAVNLLINNSKSSNSSDDFVRDAIVTLGVGKNMVNAIRYWAEMTGVITSSLVNSRSQLAVTELGSFLFEEKSSNGSADPYLEKTGSIWLLHYRLNASTDLLTSYRYFFNYCNFQSFEKSKLVDEIASSVISLTNMEAGKKSTVKKDVDCFLHTYSKKSRQSKAIDEDHFASPLSELGLITEVSGGFCVGEFTERPSLPTEIFAYALCRFLKDETAESGANTIDFDSLLSKPCSPGRIFRLSEQGLSSKLDDLTFISNGKVTWTDSLGLRQIMVDPFLKKYPAQFLDDYYGDGYVY
;
A
#
# COMPACT_ATOMS: atom_id res chain seq x y z
N MET A 1 -16.01 6.56 -2.60
CA MET A 1 -15.45 5.21 -2.35
C MET A 1 -16.41 4.13 -2.84
N LYS A 2 -15.94 3.06 -3.48
CA LYS A 2 -16.74 1.91 -3.94
C LYS A 2 -16.18 0.58 -3.38
N PRO A 3 -17.01 -0.38 -2.96
CA PRO A 3 -16.51 -1.68 -2.49
C PRO A 3 -15.91 -2.51 -3.63
N LYS A 4 -14.73 -3.11 -3.42
CA LYS A 4 -14.03 -4.01 -4.36
C LYS A 4 -13.39 -5.18 -3.60
N PHE A 5 -14.15 -6.25 -3.42
CA PHE A 5 -13.73 -7.48 -2.71
C PHE A 5 -13.35 -8.63 -3.66
N SER A 6 -12.85 -8.31 -4.86
CA SER A 6 -12.49 -9.30 -5.88
C SER A 6 -11.54 -8.69 -6.93
N GLY A 7 -11.01 -9.54 -7.82
CA GLY A 7 -10.12 -9.17 -8.93
C GLY A 7 -8.72 -9.76 -8.80
N HIS A 8 -8.30 -10.11 -7.59
CA HIS A 8 -7.04 -10.81 -7.32
C HIS A 8 -7.11 -12.34 -7.57
N ASP A 9 -8.27 -12.88 -7.96
CA ASP A 9 -8.51 -14.31 -8.20
C ASP A 9 -7.95 -15.23 -7.09
N THR A 10 -8.07 -14.79 -5.83
CA THR A 10 -7.53 -15.44 -4.60
C THR A 10 -6.00 -15.60 -4.52
N PHE A 11 -5.25 -14.98 -5.43
CA PHE A 11 -3.79 -14.98 -5.37
C PHE A 11 -3.24 -13.77 -4.59
N PRO A 12 -2.40 -13.99 -3.56
CA PRO A 12 -1.67 -12.90 -2.91
C PRO A 12 -0.64 -12.29 -3.88
N LEU A 13 -0.20 -11.07 -3.59
CA LEU A 13 0.90 -10.44 -4.33
C LEU A 13 2.16 -11.31 -4.21
N ARG A 14 2.91 -11.46 -5.30
CA ARG A 14 4.18 -12.21 -5.32
C ARG A 14 5.32 -11.35 -5.84
N TYR A 15 6.54 -11.68 -5.43
CA TYR A 15 7.76 -11.11 -5.99
C TYR A 15 7.78 -11.20 -7.53
N GLY A 16 8.32 -10.17 -8.16
CA GLY A 16 8.43 -10.05 -9.61
C GLY A 16 7.11 -9.80 -10.36
N TRP A 17 5.92 -9.87 -9.73
CA TRP A 17 4.66 -9.61 -10.42
C TRP A 17 4.52 -8.16 -10.89
N LEU A 18 4.85 -7.20 -10.03
CA LEU A 18 4.80 -5.78 -10.37
C LEU A 18 5.82 -5.42 -11.45
N TYR A 19 7.06 -5.90 -11.31
CA TYR A 19 8.10 -5.78 -12.33
C TYR A 19 7.64 -6.32 -13.69
N LYS A 20 7.07 -7.53 -13.72
CA LYS A 20 6.54 -8.15 -14.95
C LYS A 20 5.40 -7.32 -15.55
N ALA A 21 4.47 -6.81 -14.73
CA ALA A 21 3.35 -5.99 -15.22
C ALA A 21 3.83 -4.70 -15.89
N VAL A 22 4.76 -3.98 -15.25
CA VAL A 22 5.33 -2.73 -15.76
C VAL A 22 6.10 -2.98 -17.05
N ASN A 23 7.07 -3.90 -17.04
CA ASN A 23 7.94 -4.12 -18.19
C ASN A 23 7.20 -4.78 -19.38
N LEU A 24 6.13 -5.54 -19.14
CA LEU A 24 5.28 -6.03 -20.22
C LEU A 24 4.59 -4.86 -20.96
N LEU A 25 4.03 -3.89 -20.22
CA LEU A 25 3.39 -2.71 -20.83
C LEU A 25 4.40 -1.84 -21.59
N ILE A 26 5.60 -1.63 -21.03
CA ILE A 26 6.65 -0.83 -21.68
C ILE A 26 7.10 -1.50 -22.98
N ASN A 27 7.36 -2.81 -22.95
CA ASN A 27 7.85 -3.53 -24.13
C ASN A 27 6.76 -3.70 -25.21
N ASN A 28 5.48 -3.71 -24.85
CA ASN A 28 4.35 -3.92 -25.77
C ASN A 28 3.74 -2.63 -26.34
N SER A 29 4.36 -1.46 -26.14
CA SER A 29 3.92 -0.13 -26.62
C SER A 29 3.57 0.00 -28.12
N LYS A 30 3.69 -1.06 -28.93
CA LYS A 30 3.42 -1.06 -30.37
C LYS A 30 2.01 -1.54 -30.76
N SER A 31 1.23 -2.12 -29.86
CA SER A 31 -0.15 -2.54 -30.11
C SER A 31 -1.04 -2.01 -29.00
N SER A 32 -2.15 -1.34 -29.36
CA SER A 32 -3.29 -1.00 -28.49
C SER A 32 -3.14 -1.52 -27.05
N ASN A 33 -2.87 -0.63 -26.07
CA ASN A 33 -2.71 -1.02 -24.66
C ASN A 33 -4.05 -1.41 -24.01
N SER A 34 -4.94 -2.08 -24.74
CA SER A 34 -6.20 -2.53 -24.19
C SER A 34 -5.97 -3.59 -23.12
N SER A 35 -6.87 -3.67 -22.15
CA SER A 35 -6.84 -4.70 -21.12
C SER A 35 -6.76 -6.12 -21.67
N ASP A 36 -7.44 -6.37 -22.79
CA ASP A 36 -7.56 -7.71 -23.38
C ASP A 36 -6.27 -8.09 -24.10
N ASP A 37 -5.63 -7.11 -24.75
CA ASP A 37 -4.31 -7.27 -25.38
C ASP A 37 -3.27 -7.58 -24.30
N PHE A 38 -3.24 -6.82 -23.19
CA PHE A 38 -2.36 -7.09 -22.06
C PHE A 38 -2.53 -8.52 -21.52
N VAL A 39 -3.78 -8.99 -21.34
CA VAL A 39 -4.01 -10.34 -20.80
C VAL A 39 -3.48 -11.41 -21.75
N ARG A 40 -3.72 -11.28 -23.06
CA ARG A 40 -3.22 -12.24 -24.05
C ARG A 40 -1.70 -12.27 -24.10
N ASP A 41 -1.08 -11.10 -24.15
CA ASP A 41 0.38 -10.97 -24.21
C ASP A 41 1.04 -11.50 -22.93
N ALA A 42 0.43 -11.23 -21.77
CA ALA A 42 0.93 -11.72 -20.48
C ALA A 42 0.87 -13.24 -20.38
N ILE A 43 -0.19 -13.89 -20.88
CA ILE A 43 -0.27 -15.36 -20.90
C ILE A 43 0.90 -15.95 -21.70
N VAL A 44 1.18 -15.40 -22.88
CA VAL A 44 2.26 -15.88 -23.76
C VAL A 44 3.63 -15.56 -23.18
N THR A 45 3.86 -14.32 -22.79
CA THR A 45 5.18 -13.80 -22.40
C THR A 45 5.59 -14.26 -21.00
N LEU A 46 4.65 -14.28 -20.05
CA LEU A 46 4.94 -14.66 -18.67
C LEU A 46 4.79 -16.17 -18.44
N GLY A 47 4.16 -16.90 -19.37
CA GLY A 47 3.94 -18.34 -19.26
C GLY A 47 3.01 -18.74 -18.11
N VAL A 48 2.07 -17.86 -17.72
CA VAL A 48 1.15 -18.09 -16.60
C VAL A 48 -0.31 -18.13 -17.05
N GLY A 49 -1.15 -18.83 -16.27
CA GLY A 49 -2.58 -18.93 -16.56
C GLY A 49 -3.34 -17.61 -16.42
N LYS A 50 -4.50 -17.50 -17.08
CA LYS A 50 -5.36 -16.31 -17.10
C LYS A 50 -5.65 -15.72 -15.71
N ASN A 51 -5.94 -16.56 -14.71
CA ASN A 51 -6.25 -16.08 -13.35
C ASN A 51 -5.03 -15.43 -12.67
N MET A 52 -3.82 -15.94 -12.92
CA MET A 52 -2.59 -15.31 -12.42
C MET A 52 -2.36 -13.98 -13.13
N VAL A 53 -2.62 -13.89 -14.44
CA VAL A 53 -2.53 -12.62 -15.18
C VAL A 53 -3.51 -11.57 -14.62
N ASN A 54 -4.76 -11.96 -14.34
CA ASN A 54 -5.74 -11.08 -13.70
C ASN A 54 -5.23 -10.60 -12.33
N ALA A 55 -4.66 -11.49 -11.52
CA ALA A 55 -4.11 -11.14 -10.22
C ALA A 55 -2.89 -10.20 -10.33
N ILE A 56 -1.98 -10.45 -11.28
CA ILE A 56 -0.85 -9.56 -11.59
C ILE A 56 -1.37 -8.16 -11.93
N ARG A 57 -2.35 -8.07 -12.83
CA ARG A 57 -2.98 -6.81 -13.21
C ARG A 57 -3.63 -6.13 -12.00
N TYR A 58 -4.42 -6.87 -11.22
CA TYR A 58 -5.08 -6.35 -10.03
C TYR A 58 -4.08 -5.71 -9.08
N TRP A 59 -3.01 -6.42 -8.73
CA TRP A 59 -2.03 -5.89 -7.78
C TRP A 59 -1.27 -4.70 -8.35
N ALA A 60 -0.96 -4.71 -9.64
CA ALA A 60 -0.32 -3.58 -10.31
C ALA A 60 -1.20 -2.32 -10.32
N GLU A 61 -2.50 -2.47 -10.59
CA GLU A 61 -3.47 -1.36 -10.51
C GLU A 61 -3.65 -0.87 -9.07
N MET A 62 -3.83 -1.78 -8.11
CA MET A 62 -4.12 -1.42 -6.72
C MET A 62 -2.91 -0.79 -6.00
N THR A 63 -1.68 -1.17 -6.37
CA THR A 63 -0.46 -0.50 -5.89
C THR A 63 -0.20 0.82 -6.62
N GLY A 64 -0.89 1.07 -7.74
CA GLY A 64 -0.76 2.27 -8.54
C GLY A 64 0.53 2.35 -9.34
N VAL A 65 1.17 1.21 -9.65
CA VAL A 65 2.33 1.13 -10.55
C VAL A 65 1.89 1.10 -12.03
N ILE A 66 0.63 0.72 -12.26
CA ILE A 66 -0.07 0.93 -13.53
C ILE A 66 -1.41 1.60 -13.25
N THR A 67 -1.99 2.22 -14.26
CA THR A 67 -3.32 2.81 -14.23
C THR A 67 -4.15 2.32 -15.41
N SER A 68 -5.46 2.34 -15.23
CA SER A 68 -6.42 2.02 -16.28
C SER A 68 -7.32 3.23 -16.56
N SER A 69 -7.45 3.65 -17.81
CA SER A 69 -8.36 4.70 -18.24
C SER A 69 -9.33 4.17 -19.31
N LEU A 70 -10.52 4.75 -19.41
CA LEU A 70 -11.47 4.42 -20.48
C LEU A 70 -11.22 5.36 -21.66
N VAL A 71 -10.75 4.81 -22.78
CA VAL A 71 -10.56 5.52 -24.05
C VAL A 71 -11.39 4.82 -25.11
N ASN A 72 -12.33 5.52 -25.73
CA ASN A 72 -13.27 4.97 -26.72
C ASN A 72 -14.01 3.72 -26.20
N SER A 73 -14.49 3.77 -24.95
CA SER A 73 -15.17 2.66 -24.25
C SER A 73 -14.34 1.39 -24.07
N ARG A 74 -13.01 1.46 -24.26
CA ARG A 74 -12.07 0.37 -23.96
C ARG A 74 -11.16 0.77 -22.81
N SER A 75 -10.89 -0.18 -21.92
CA SER A 75 -9.91 0.00 -20.84
C SER A 75 -8.52 -0.02 -21.44
N GLN A 76 -7.80 1.10 -21.36
CA GLN A 76 -6.40 1.23 -21.73
C GLN A 76 -5.54 1.26 -20.48
N LEU A 77 -4.43 0.52 -20.52
CA LEU A 77 -3.45 0.46 -19.44
C LEU A 77 -2.24 1.35 -19.75
N ALA A 78 -1.72 1.99 -18.72
CA ALA A 78 -0.50 2.78 -18.79
C ALA A 78 0.34 2.58 -17.52
N VAL A 79 1.66 2.66 -17.67
CA VAL A 79 2.59 2.69 -16.54
C VAL A 79 2.51 4.07 -15.88
N THR A 80 2.53 4.11 -14.55
CA THR A 80 2.55 5.37 -13.78
C THR A 80 3.98 5.82 -13.49
N GLU A 81 4.16 7.06 -13.03
CA GLU A 81 5.45 7.56 -12.54
C GLU A 81 6.07 6.60 -11.50
N LEU A 82 5.28 6.09 -10.56
CA LEU A 82 5.73 5.11 -9.57
C LEU A 82 6.15 3.77 -10.20
N GLY A 83 5.41 3.29 -11.19
CA GLY A 83 5.76 2.05 -11.89
C GLY A 83 7.08 2.18 -12.63
N SER A 84 7.26 3.28 -13.36
CA SER A 84 8.51 3.59 -14.05
C SER A 84 9.65 3.73 -13.06
N PHE A 85 9.50 4.56 -12.03
CA PHE A 85 10.51 4.81 -11.02
C PHE A 85 11.01 3.52 -10.35
N LEU A 86 10.11 2.64 -9.91
CA LEU A 86 10.49 1.43 -9.19
C LEU A 86 10.96 0.29 -10.11
N PHE A 87 10.37 0.12 -11.31
CA PHE A 87 10.48 -1.15 -12.05
C PHE A 87 10.94 -1.04 -13.50
N GLU A 88 11.03 0.15 -14.09
CA GLU A 88 11.42 0.27 -15.50
C GLU A 88 12.91 -0.06 -15.70
N GLU A 89 13.17 -1.18 -16.35
CA GLU A 89 14.53 -1.69 -16.56
C GLU A 89 15.34 -0.82 -17.53
N LYS A 90 14.67 -0.23 -18.52
CA LYS A 90 15.29 0.54 -19.62
C LYS A 90 15.28 2.05 -19.39
N SER A 91 14.98 2.49 -18.17
CA SER A 91 15.05 3.90 -17.79
C SER A 91 16.48 4.41 -17.97
N SER A 92 16.64 5.65 -18.43
CA SER A 92 17.96 6.29 -18.59
C SER A 92 18.76 6.35 -17.29
N ASN A 93 18.06 6.37 -16.16
CA ASN A 93 18.63 6.41 -14.81
C ASN A 93 18.55 5.04 -14.11
N GLY A 94 18.08 4.00 -14.81
CA GLY A 94 17.72 2.71 -14.22
C GLY A 94 16.42 2.78 -13.39
N SER A 95 16.10 1.68 -12.71
CA SER A 95 14.98 1.56 -11.77
C SER A 95 15.49 1.56 -10.33
N ALA A 96 14.73 2.19 -9.44
CA ALA A 96 15.13 2.44 -8.06
C ALA A 96 15.17 1.16 -7.19
N ASP A 97 14.30 0.18 -7.48
CA ASP A 97 14.24 -1.13 -6.81
C ASP A 97 13.42 -2.16 -7.61
N PRO A 98 13.93 -2.64 -8.77
CA PRO A 98 13.16 -3.49 -9.69
C PRO A 98 12.72 -4.84 -9.10
N TYR A 99 13.40 -5.31 -8.06
CA TYR A 99 13.17 -6.63 -7.46
C TYR A 99 12.61 -6.57 -6.04
N LEU A 100 12.28 -5.37 -5.53
CA LEU A 100 11.77 -5.15 -4.17
C LEU A 100 12.75 -5.62 -3.08
N GLU A 101 14.03 -5.35 -3.26
CA GLU A 101 15.09 -5.68 -2.30
C GLU A 101 15.16 -4.69 -1.14
N LYS A 102 14.65 -3.46 -1.33
CA LYS A 102 14.62 -2.43 -0.29
C LYS A 102 13.28 -2.50 0.47
N THR A 103 13.36 -2.68 1.79
CA THR A 103 12.18 -2.71 2.68
C THR A 103 11.29 -1.46 2.54
N GLY A 104 11.88 -0.29 2.24
CA GLY A 104 11.14 0.94 1.99
C GLY A 104 10.21 0.87 0.79
N SER A 105 10.57 0.13 -0.27
CA SER A 105 9.70 -0.12 -1.42
C SER A 105 8.46 -0.90 -1.03
N ILE A 106 8.62 -1.91 -0.16
CA ILE A 106 7.51 -2.72 0.34
C ILE A 106 6.57 -1.85 1.21
N TRP A 107 7.13 -1.00 2.08
CA TRP A 107 6.35 -0.02 2.86
C TRP A 107 5.64 1.01 1.98
N LEU A 108 6.30 1.50 0.93
CA LEU A 108 5.73 2.43 -0.03
C LEU A 108 4.53 1.79 -0.75
N LEU A 109 4.68 0.56 -1.27
CA LEU A 109 3.57 -0.18 -1.89
C LEU A 109 2.42 -0.42 -0.91
N HIS A 110 2.72 -0.76 0.34
CA HIS A 110 1.72 -0.87 1.39
C HIS A 110 0.98 0.45 1.62
N TYR A 111 1.69 1.58 1.69
CA TYR A 111 1.06 2.90 1.80
C TYR A 111 0.15 3.19 0.61
N ARG A 112 0.64 2.96 -0.62
CA ARG A 112 -0.13 3.20 -1.86
C ARG A 112 -1.42 2.37 -1.92
N LEU A 113 -1.36 1.11 -1.50
CA LEU A 113 -2.54 0.24 -1.42
C LEU A 113 -3.63 0.80 -0.49
N ASN A 114 -3.23 1.46 0.60
CA ASN A 114 -4.13 1.81 1.69
C ASN A 114 -4.50 3.31 1.76
N ALA A 115 -3.80 4.16 1.00
CA ALA A 115 -4.01 5.60 0.99
C ALA A 115 -5.07 6.07 -0.03
N SER A 116 -5.38 5.28 -1.06
CA SER A 116 -6.45 5.64 -2.03
C SER A 116 -7.84 5.63 -1.37
N THR A 117 -8.68 6.62 -1.67
CA THR A 117 -10.07 6.73 -1.18
C THR A 117 -11.11 6.23 -2.18
N ASP A 118 -10.66 5.75 -3.34
CA ASP A 118 -11.56 5.38 -4.44
C ASP A 118 -12.28 4.07 -4.16
N LEU A 119 -11.57 3.10 -3.56
CA LEU A 119 -12.03 1.72 -3.39
C LEU A 119 -11.92 1.28 -1.94
N LEU A 120 -12.90 0.47 -1.48
CA LEU A 120 -12.86 -0.21 -0.20
C LEU A 120 -12.59 -1.70 -0.42
N THR A 121 -11.42 -2.16 -0.01
CA THR A 121 -11.00 -3.58 0.03
C THR A 121 -10.86 -4.05 1.48
N SER A 122 -10.68 -5.35 1.73
CA SER A 122 -10.49 -5.86 3.09
C SER A 122 -9.22 -5.33 3.75
N TYR A 123 -8.11 -5.23 3.01
CA TYR A 123 -6.87 -4.66 3.55
C TYR A 123 -7.04 -3.18 3.88
N ARG A 124 -7.68 -2.40 2.99
CA ARG A 124 -7.92 -0.98 3.26
C ARG A 124 -8.79 -0.81 4.50
N TYR A 125 -9.86 -1.60 4.60
CA TYR A 125 -10.71 -1.59 5.78
C TYR A 125 -9.88 -1.82 7.05
N PHE A 126 -9.08 -2.88 7.06
CA PHE A 126 -8.26 -3.25 8.20
C PHE A 126 -7.26 -2.16 8.62
N PHE A 127 -6.55 -1.56 7.66
CA PHE A 127 -5.51 -0.58 7.95
C PHE A 127 -6.03 0.83 8.23
N ASN A 128 -7.28 1.16 7.87
CA ASN A 128 -7.79 2.52 8.03
C ASN A 128 -8.90 2.66 9.08
N TYR A 129 -9.70 1.61 9.28
CA TYR A 129 -10.93 1.70 10.09
C TYR A 129 -10.97 0.67 11.21
N CYS A 130 -10.30 -0.47 11.07
CA CYS A 130 -10.33 -1.53 12.07
C CYS A 130 -9.47 -1.21 13.30
N ASN A 131 -10.02 -1.44 14.48
CA ASN A 131 -9.34 -1.26 15.77
C ASN A 131 -8.89 -2.60 16.40
N PHE A 132 -9.13 -3.74 15.73
CA PHE A 132 -8.72 -5.03 16.27
C PHE A 132 -7.19 -5.10 16.35
N GLN A 133 -6.70 -5.58 17.50
CA GLN A 133 -5.29 -5.92 17.71
C GLN A 133 -5.08 -7.44 17.73
N SER A 134 -6.06 -8.19 18.21
CA SER A 134 -6.15 -9.65 18.11
C SER A 134 -7.56 -10.03 17.67
N PHE A 135 -7.69 -10.91 16.67
CA PHE A 135 -8.97 -11.25 16.07
C PHE A 135 -8.98 -12.63 15.43
N GLU A 136 -10.17 -13.22 15.36
CA GLU A 136 -10.46 -14.33 14.46
C GLU A 136 -10.84 -13.80 13.08
N LYS A 137 -10.45 -14.53 12.03
CA LYS A 137 -10.82 -14.20 10.65
C LYS A 137 -12.33 -14.02 10.45
N SER A 138 -13.14 -14.88 11.07
CA SER A 138 -14.61 -14.82 11.00
C SER A 138 -15.15 -13.47 11.49
N LYS A 139 -14.61 -12.95 12.60
CA LYS A 139 -14.98 -11.65 13.16
C LYS A 139 -14.62 -10.50 12.23
N LEU A 140 -13.44 -10.55 11.59
CA LEU A 140 -13.05 -9.54 10.61
C LEU A 140 -13.99 -9.54 9.38
N VAL A 141 -14.39 -10.73 8.90
CA VAL A 141 -15.35 -10.84 7.78
C VAL A 141 -16.71 -10.23 8.16
N ASP A 142 -17.20 -10.52 9.36
CA ASP A 142 -18.48 -10.00 9.86
C ASP A 142 -18.44 -8.48 9.99
N GLU A 143 -17.36 -7.95 10.55
CA GLU A 143 -17.14 -6.52 10.78
C GLU A 143 -17.01 -5.73 9.47
N ILE A 144 -16.30 -6.28 8.47
CA ILE A 144 -16.25 -5.67 7.13
C ILE A 144 -17.67 -5.66 6.53
N ALA A 145 -18.36 -6.80 6.56
CA ALA A 145 -19.68 -6.92 5.94
C ALA A 145 -20.72 -5.95 6.54
N SER A 146 -20.64 -5.66 7.85
CA SER A 146 -21.52 -4.69 8.52
C SER A 146 -21.12 -3.23 8.24
N SER A 147 -19.82 -2.94 8.08
CA SER A 147 -19.30 -1.57 7.93
C SER A 147 -19.40 -1.02 6.51
N VAL A 148 -19.53 -1.86 5.47
CA VAL A 148 -19.44 -1.38 4.08
C VAL A 148 -20.54 -0.38 3.71
N ILE A 149 -21.77 -0.60 4.19
CA ILE A 149 -22.90 0.30 3.89
C ILE A 149 -22.64 1.69 4.48
N SER A 150 -22.20 1.77 5.75
CA SER A 150 -21.93 3.06 6.39
C SER A 150 -20.73 3.79 5.78
N LEU A 151 -19.75 3.06 5.26
CA LEU A 151 -18.53 3.64 4.68
C LEU A 151 -18.67 4.02 3.19
N THR A 152 -19.56 3.35 2.45
CA THR A 152 -19.63 3.49 0.98
C THR A 152 -21.00 3.86 0.43
N ASN A 153 -22.06 3.79 1.25
CA ASN A 153 -23.46 3.85 0.81
C ASN A 153 -23.81 2.78 -0.25
N MET A 154 -23.04 1.69 -0.32
CA MET A 154 -23.25 0.56 -1.23
C MET A 154 -23.21 -0.75 -0.45
N GLU A 155 -23.79 -1.82 -1.00
CA GLU A 155 -23.69 -3.14 -0.39
C GLU A 155 -22.33 -3.80 -0.68
N ALA A 156 -21.86 -4.64 0.24
CA ALA A 156 -20.64 -5.43 0.06
C ALA A 156 -20.79 -6.57 -0.98
N GLY A 157 -22.02 -6.88 -1.38
CA GLY A 157 -22.36 -8.09 -2.14
C GLY A 157 -22.41 -9.33 -1.25
N LYS A 158 -22.08 -10.51 -1.81
CA LYS A 158 -22.14 -11.77 -1.07
C LYS A 158 -21.05 -11.82 0.01
N LYS A 159 -21.42 -12.21 1.24
CA LYS A 159 -20.48 -12.43 2.35
C LYS A 159 -19.35 -13.42 2.01
N SER A 160 -19.63 -14.40 1.16
CA SER A 160 -18.61 -15.33 0.66
C SER A 160 -17.54 -14.66 -0.21
N THR A 161 -17.87 -13.58 -0.91
CA THR A 161 -16.91 -12.76 -1.66
C THR A 161 -16.01 -11.97 -0.71
N VAL A 162 -16.59 -11.31 0.29
CA VAL A 162 -15.83 -10.63 1.36
C VAL A 162 -14.89 -11.61 2.05
N LYS A 163 -15.36 -12.82 2.37
CA LYS A 163 -14.52 -13.87 2.95
C LYS A 163 -13.32 -14.22 2.07
N LYS A 164 -13.51 -14.37 0.75
CA LYS A 164 -12.40 -14.68 -0.18
C LYS A 164 -11.39 -13.54 -0.26
N ASP A 165 -11.85 -12.29 -0.19
CA ASP A 165 -10.98 -11.10 -0.15
C ASP A 165 -10.19 -11.04 1.16
N VAL A 166 -10.84 -11.30 2.30
CA VAL A 166 -10.16 -11.42 3.62
C VAL A 166 -9.16 -12.56 3.62
N ASP A 167 -9.51 -13.73 3.05
CA ASP A 167 -8.60 -14.86 2.92
C ASP A 167 -7.35 -14.42 2.13
N CYS A 168 -7.50 -13.80 0.95
CA CYS A 168 -6.37 -13.30 0.15
C CYS A 168 -5.55 -12.22 0.88
N PHE A 169 -6.22 -11.29 1.56
CA PHE A 169 -5.59 -10.26 2.37
C PHE A 169 -4.68 -10.86 3.44
N LEU A 170 -5.18 -11.83 4.22
CA LEU A 170 -4.38 -12.50 5.26
C LEU A 170 -3.21 -13.27 4.63
N HIS A 171 -3.42 -13.97 3.52
CA HIS A 171 -2.29 -14.62 2.80
C HIS A 171 -1.26 -13.62 2.27
N THR A 172 -1.66 -12.36 2.02
CA THR A 172 -0.77 -11.31 1.52
C THR A 172 0.08 -10.68 2.62
N TYR A 173 -0.41 -10.63 3.87
CA TYR A 173 0.21 -9.87 4.96
C TYR A 173 0.64 -10.72 6.17
N SER A 174 0.08 -11.92 6.36
CA SER A 174 0.38 -12.76 7.52
C SER A 174 1.76 -13.39 7.41
N LYS A 175 2.58 -13.21 8.46
CA LYS A 175 3.70 -14.12 8.72
C LYS A 175 3.16 -15.37 9.42
N LYS A 176 3.48 -16.55 8.89
CA LYS A 176 3.25 -17.82 9.60
C LYS A 176 4.21 -17.91 10.80
N SER A 177 3.71 -18.28 11.97
CA SER A 177 4.55 -18.53 13.15
C SER A 177 5.50 -19.70 12.88
N ARG A 178 6.77 -19.59 13.32
CA ARG A 178 7.89 -20.53 13.09
C ARG A 178 7.64 -21.98 13.53
N GLN A 179 6.49 -22.30 14.11
CA GLN A 179 6.15 -23.66 14.58
C GLN A 179 5.65 -24.60 13.47
N SER A 180 5.30 -24.11 12.27
CA SER A 180 4.93 -25.01 11.16
C SER A 180 6.17 -25.53 10.43
N LYS A 181 6.61 -26.75 10.76
CA LYS A 181 7.77 -27.45 10.17
C LYS A 181 7.61 -27.88 8.69
N ALA A 182 6.51 -27.54 8.04
CA ALA A 182 6.34 -27.81 6.61
C ALA A 182 6.83 -26.60 5.80
N ILE A 183 8.00 -26.75 5.18
CA ILE A 183 8.38 -25.91 4.05
C ILE A 183 7.49 -26.38 2.90
N ASP A 184 6.35 -25.72 2.77
CA ASP A 184 5.45 -25.93 1.64
C ASP A 184 6.02 -25.11 0.47
N GLU A 185 6.64 -25.78 -0.49
CA GLU A 185 7.28 -25.17 -1.66
C GLU A 185 6.28 -24.34 -2.50
N ASP A 186 4.97 -24.55 -2.32
CA ASP A 186 3.90 -23.86 -3.06
C ASP A 186 3.50 -22.47 -2.51
N HIS A 187 4.08 -22.04 -1.38
CA HIS A 187 3.81 -20.74 -0.77
C HIS A 187 5.02 -19.81 -0.81
N PHE A 188 5.32 -19.25 -2.00
CA PHE A 188 6.11 -18.02 -2.04
C PHE A 188 5.39 -16.94 -1.22
N ALA A 189 6.01 -16.53 -0.12
CA ALA A 189 5.47 -15.48 0.73
C ALA A 189 5.36 -14.17 -0.05
N SER A 190 4.25 -13.46 0.15
CA SER A 190 4.08 -12.12 -0.41
C SER A 190 5.14 -11.17 0.17
N PRO A 191 5.70 -10.23 -0.62
CA PRO A 191 6.63 -9.23 -0.08
C PRO A 191 6.02 -8.45 1.10
N LEU A 192 4.70 -8.19 1.06
CA LEU A 192 4.00 -7.46 2.13
C LEU A 192 3.94 -8.21 3.46
N SER A 193 4.14 -9.54 3.45
CA SER A 193 4.23 -10.32 4.68
C SER A 193 5.47 -9.94 5.51
N GLU A 194 6.53 -9.46 4.86
CA GLU A 194 7.80 -9.11 5.52
C GLU A 194 7.67 -7.93 6.49
N LEU A 195 6.68 -7.07 6.26
CA LEU A 195 6.37 -5.93 7.12
C LEU A 195 5.95 -6.33 8.54
N GLY A 196 5.48 -7.58 8.73
CA GLY A 196 5.06 -8.06 10.05
C GLY A 196 3.88 -7.28 10.63
N LEU A 197 3.02 -6.74 9.75
CA LEU A 197 1.81 -6.02 10.14
C LEU A 197 0.73 -6.96 10.68
N ILE A 198 0.74 -8.23 10.25
CA ILE A 198 -0.17 -9.29 10.69
C ILE A 198 0.64 -10.55 10.95
N THR A 199 0.39 -11.20 12.09
CA THR A 199 1.00 -12.48 12.46
C THR A 199 -0.09 -13.48 12.81
N GLU A 200 0.01 -14.69 12.25
CA GLU A 200 -0.85 -15.80 12.65
C GLU A 200 -0.33 -16.44 13.93
N VAL A 201 -1.19 -16.55 14.93
CA VAL A 201 -0.90 -17.18 16.22
C VAL A 201 -1.71 -18.47 16.38
N SER A 202 -1.39 -19.25 17.42
CA SER A 202 -2.07 -20.52 17.69
C SER A 202 -3.58 -20.32 17.90
N GLY A 203 -4.37 -21.35 17.56
CA GLY A 203 -5.83 -21.32 17.75
C GLY A 203 -6.60 -20.58 16.66
N GLY A 204 -5.96 -20.24 15.52
CA GLY A 204 -6.63 -19.60 14.38
C GLY A 204 -6.83 -18.09 14.52
N PHE A 205 -6.16 -17.47 15.50
CA PHE A 205 -6.16 -16.03 15.71
C PHE A 205 -5.08 -15.34 14.88
N CYS A 206 -5.34 -14.09 14.53
CA CYS A 206 -4.39 -13.18 13.90
C CYS A 206 -4.15 -11.99 14.85
N VAL A 207 -2.89 -11.54 14.90
CA VAL A 207 -2.47 -10.37 15.67
C VAL A 207 -1.98 -9.30 14.70
N GLY A 208 -2.50 -8.08 14.83
CA GLY A 208 -2.04 -6.92 14.09
C GLY A 208 -2.04 -5.72 15.02
N GLU A 209 -0.97 -5.50 15.76
CA GLU A 209 -0.92 -4.48 16.82
C GLU A 209 -0.50 -3.11 16.29
N PHE A 210 -0.64 -2.08 17.13
CA PHE A 210 -0.02 -0.78 16.93
C PHE A 210 1.33 -0.76 17.64
N THR A 211 2.43 -0.50 16.92
CA THR A 211 3.81 -0.62 17.48
C THR A 211 4.74 0.45 16.89
N GLU A 212 6.03 0.44 17.23
CA GLU A 212 6.99 1.46 16.75
C GLU A 212 7.43 1.30 15.29
N ARG A 213 7.29 0.10 14.72
CA ARG A 213 7.72 -0.24 13.35
C ARG A 213 9.15 0.23 13.00
N PRO A 214 10.21 -0.29 13.66
CA PRO A 214 11.60 0.10 13.36
C PRO A 214 12.04 -0.13 11.91
N SER A 215 11.41 -1.08 11.21
CA SER A 215 11.72 -1.38 9.80
C SER A 215 11.11 -0.40 8.80
N LEU A 216 10.25 0.53 9.23
CA LEU A 216 9.69 1.61 8.40
C LEU A 216 10.74 2.73 8.27
N PRO A 217 11.27 3.00 7.06
CA PRO A 217 12.20 4.11 6.89
C PRO A 217 11.51 5.46 7.13
N THR A 218 12.24 6.39 7.72
CA THR A 218 11.69 7.70 8.10
C THR A 218 11.33 8.54 6.87
N GLU A 219 12.03 8.36 5.77
CA GLU A 219 11.77 8.99 4.48
C GLU A 219 10.43 8.53 3.87
N ILE A 220 10.13 7.23 3.94
CA ILE A 220 8.85 6.68 3.48
C ILE A 220 7.69 7.19 4.34
N PHE A 221 7.91 7.27 5.66
CA PHE A 221 6.96 7.90 6.57
C PHE A 221 6.74 9.39 6.24
N ALA A 222 7.81 10.13 5.94
CA ALA A 222 7.76 11.55 5.61
C ALA A 222 7.00 11.83 4.30
N TYR A 223 7.24 11.01 3.27
CA TYR A 223 6.45 11.03 2.03
C TYR A 223 4.95 10.86 2.33
N ALA A 224 4.60 9.87 3.14
CA ALA A 224 3.21 9.59 3.51
C ALA A 224 2.57 10.71 4.35
N LEU A 225 3.32 11.29 5.29
CA LEU A 225 2.92 12.45 6.09
C LEU A 225 2.59 13.64 5.19
N CYS A 226 3.49 14.02 4.29
CA CYS A 226 3.31 15.19 3.43
C CYS A 226 2.13 15.01 2.47
N ARG A 227 1.96 13.80 1.92
CA ARG A 227 0.80 13.40 1.12
C ARG A 227 -0.50 13.53 1.91
N PHE A 228 -0.56 12.96 3.11
CA PHE A 228 -1.74 13.03 3.97
C PHE A 228 -2.07 14.47 4.38
N LEU A 229 -1.07 15.24 4.80
CA LEU A 229 -1.22 16.66 5.13
C LEU A 229 -1.79 17.45 3.94
N LYS A 230 -1.25 17.23 2.73
CA LYS A 230 -1.71 17.90 1.52
C LYS A 230 -3.20 17.62 1.24
N ASP A 231 -3.62 16.37 1.41
CA ASP A 231 -5.01 15.97 1.17
C ASP A 231 -5.93 16.52 2.28
N GLU A 232 -5.54 16.42 3.56
CA GLU A 232 -6.34 16.89 4.72
C GLU A 232 -6.50 18.41 4.77
N THR A 233 -5.54 19.15 4.21
CA THR A 233 -5.52 20.63 4.22
C THR A 233 -5.77 21.23 2.84
N ALA A 234 -6.35 20.48 1.92
CA ALA A 234 -6.59 20.93 0.55
C ALA A 234 -7.45 22.20 0.49
N GLU A 235 -8.41 22.37 1.40
CA GLU A 235 -9.28 23.55 1.47
C GLU A 235 -8.64 24.74 2.20
N SER A 236 -7.95 24.48 3.31
CA SER A 236 -7.37 25.53 4.17
C SER A 236 -5.99 26.00 3.72
N GLY A 237 -5.27 25.18 2.95
CA GLY A 237 -3.87 25.39 2.61
C GLY A 237 -2.90 25.25 3.80
N ALA A 238 -3.38 24.88 4.99
CA ALA A 238 -2.59 24.87 6.22
C ALA A 238 -1.37 23.95 6.13
N ASN A 239 -0.25 24.34 6.73
CA ASN A 239 0.98 23.55 6.75
C ASN A 239 1.16 22.81 8.08
N THR A 240 0.07 22.61 8.79
CA THR A 240 0.03 22.06 10.14
C THR A 240 -1.06 21.01 10.26
N ILE A 241 -0.83 20.00 11.10
CA ILE A 241 -1.82 18.99 11.46
C ILE A 241 -1.65 18.60 12.91
N ASP A 242 -2.75 18.32 13.61
CA ASP A 242 -2.69 17.82 14.97
C ASP A 242 -2.24 16.36 15.00
N PHE A 243 -1.61 15.97 16.10
CA PHE A 243 -1.05 14.63 16.29
C PHE A 243 -2.11 13.53 16.23
N ASP A 244 -3.29 13.76 16.80
CA ASP A 244 -4.36 12.75 16.87
C ASP A 244 -4.95 12.49 15.48
N SER A 245 -5.06 13.51 14.63
CA SER A 245 -5.39 13.37 13.21
C SER A 245 -4.36 12.48 12.50
N LEU A 246 -3.07 12.74 12.69
CA LEU A 246 -1.99 11.96 12.08
C LEU A 246 -1.91 10.52 12.61
N LEU A 247 -2.30 10.30 13.86
CA LEU A 247 -2.31 8.99 14.49
C LEU A 247 -3.50 8.14 14.04
N SER A 248 -4.69 8.75 13.92
CA SER A 248 -5.94 7.99 14.00
C SER A 248 -6.94 8.21 12.87
N LYS A 249 -6.85 9.31 12.09
CA LYS A 249 -7.79 9.50 10.97
C LYS A 249 -7.57 8.47 9.86
N PRO A 250 -8.61 8.11 9.09
CA PRO A 250 -8.44 7.32 7.88
C PRO A 250 -7.42 7.97 6.94
N CYS A 251 -6.64 7.15 6.25
CA CYS A 251 -5.53 7.51 5.37
C CYS A 251 -4.29 8.10 6.06
N SER A 252 -4.32 8.28 7.39
CA SER A 252 -3.17 8.79 8.11
C SER A 252 -2.02 7.76 8.18
N PRO A 253 -0.77 8.21 8.15
CA PRO A 253 0.40 7.37 8.41
C PRO A 253 0.30 6.53 9.69
N GLY A 254 -0.24 7.09 10.79
CA GLY A 254 -0.40 6.36 12.04
C GLY A 254 -1.31 5.14 11.90
N ARG A 255 -2.42 5.29 11.17
CA ARG A 255 -3.35 4.18 10.86
C ARG A 255 -2.73 3.18 9.90
N ILE A 256 -2.28 3.65 8.73
CA ILE A 256 -1.81 2.78 7.65
C ILE A 256 -0.64 1.92 8.13
N PHE A 257 0.38 2.54 8.73
CA PHE A 257 1.56 1.82 9.21
C PHE A 257 1.34 1.10 10.55
N ARG A 258 0.16 1.25 11.17
CA ARG A 258 -0.18 0.77 12.51
C ARG A 258 0.88 1.18 13.54
N LEU A 259 1.11 2.49 13.64
CA LEU A 259 2.01 3.07 14.62
C LEU A 259 1.30 3.24 15.97
N SER A 260 1.98 2.89 17.06
CA SER A 260 1.58 3.34 18.38
C SER A 260 1.85 4.85 18.52
N GLU A 261 1.32 5.47 19.57
CA GLU A 261 1.64 6.86 19.91
C GLU A 261 3.16 7.09 20.08
N GLN A 262 3.83 6.16 20.77
CA GLN A 262 5.29 6.16 20.89
C GLN A 262 5.97 5.98 19.53
N GLY A 263 5.47 5.09 18.68
CA GLY A 263 5.99 4.87 17.33
C GLY A 263 5.89 6.10 16.44
N LEU A 264 4.75 6.79 16.48
CA LEU A 264 4.55 8.02 15.73
C LEU A 264 5.46 9.13 16.24
N SER A 265 5.59 9.30 17.56
CA SER A 265 6.46 10.30 18.16
C SER A 265 7.92 10.09 17.77
N SER A 266 8.40 8.84 17.88
CA SER A 266 9.77 8.48 17.45
C SER A 266 10.01 8.77 15.97
N LYS A 267 9.02 8.51 15.09
CA LYS A 267 9.14 8.85 13.67
C LYS A 267 9.16 10.36 13.40
N LEU A 268 8.43 11.14 14.18
CA LEU A 268 8.45 12.59 14.08
C LEU A 268 9.77 13.19 14.61
N ASP A 269 10.36 12.60 15.65
CA ASP A 269 11.68 12.97 16.16
C ASP A 269 12.76 12.71 15.11
N ASP A 270 12.80 11.49 14.55
CA ASP A 270 13.71 11.13 13.46
C ASP A 270 13.53 12.08 12.26
N LEU A 271 12.27 12.37 11.90
CA LEU A 271 11.95 13.24 10.78
C LEU A 271 12.41 14.69 11.01
N THR A 272 12.29 15.18 12.25
CA THR A 272 12.78 16.51 12.61
C THR A 272 14.28 16.62 12.37
N PHE A 273 15.03 15.56 12.69
CA PHE A 273 16.46 15.49 12.45
C PHE A 273 16.81 15.45 10.96
N ILE A 274 16.27 14.49 10.19
CA ILE A 274 16.65 14.32 8.77
C ILE A 274 16.17 15.48 7.89
N SER A 275 15.09 16.17 8.27
CA SER A 275 14.58 17.33 7.54
C SER A 275 15.29 18.64 7.90
N ASN A 276 16.29 18.60 8.80
CA ASN A 276 17.00 19.76 9.33
C ASN A 276 16.02 20.84 9.87
N GLY A 277 15.02 20.40 10.63
CA GLY A 277 14.01 21.28 11.24
C GLY A 277 12.96 21.84 10.26
N LYS A 278 12.91 21.37 9.01
CA LYS A 278 11.83 21.73 8.08
C LYS A 278 10.52 21.01 8.38
N VAL A 279 10.59 19.88 9.06
CA VAL A 279 9.46 19.27 9.74
C VAL A 279 9.74 19.38 11.23
N THR A 280 8.79 19.89 11.99
CA THR A 280 8.90 19.97 13.45
C THR A 280 7.60 19.52 14.07
N TRP A 281 7.67 18.97 15.27
CA TRP A 281 6.48 18.74 16.06
C TRP A 281 6.69 19.20 17.49
N THR A 282 5.59 19.58 18.14
CA THR A 282 5.60 20.05 19.52
C THR A 282 4.62 19.22 20.32
N ASP A 283 5.01 18.84 21.54
CA ASP A 283 4.13 18.28 22.55
C ASP A 283 4.26 19.11 23.82
N SER A 284 3.40 20.13 23.95
CA SER A 284 3.42 21.02 25.11
C SER A 284 2.03 21.49 25.49
N LEU A 285 1.73 21.50 26.79
CA LEU A 285 0.50 22.07 27.37
C LEU A 285 -0.80 21.58 26.70
N GLY A 286 -0.83 20.31 26.26
CA GLY A 286 -1.99 19.70 25.61
C GLY A 286 -2.17 20.05 24.13
N LEU A 287 -1.25 20.82 23.53
CA LEU A 287 -1.23 21.10 22.10
C LEU A 287 -0.15 20.27 21.41
N ARG A 288 -0.58 19.22 20.72
CA ARG A 288 0.29 18.37 19.90
C ARG A 288 0.10 18.66 18.42
N GLN A 289 1.09 19.30 17.82
CA GLN A 289 1.01 19.74 16.42
C GLN A 289 2.29 19.39 15.67
N ILE A 290 2.11 19.03 14.40
CA ILE A 290 3.16 18.81 13.43
C ILE A 290 3.09 19.98 12.44
N MET A 291 4.22 20.62 12.19
CA MET A 291 4.41 21.67 11.20
C MET A 291 5.34 21.14 10.11
N VAL A 292 4.95 21.33 8.84
CA VAL A 292 5.72 20.89 7.68
C VAL A 292 6.02 22.09 6.81
N ASP A 293 7.27 22.28 6.42
CA ASP A 293 7.67 23.34 5.50
C ASP A 293 6.85 23.29 4.19
N PRO A 294 6.34 24.43 3.68
CA PRO A 294 5.51 24.46 2.48
C PRO A 294 6.16 23.82 1.25
N PHE A 295 7.50 23.89 1.13
CA PHE A 295 8.24 23.26 0.05
C PHE A 295 8.13 21.73 0.12
N LEU A 296 8.37 21.15 1.30
CA LEU A 296 8.29 19.70 1.49
C LEU A 296 6.86 19.17 1.34
N LYS A 297 5.86 19.92 1.82
CA LYS A 297 4.45 19.61 1.57
C LYS A 297 4.13 19.59 0.07
N LYS A 298 4.70 20.52 -0.70
CA LYS A 298 4.47 20.62 -2.15
C LYS A 298 5.20 19.53 -2.92
N TYR A 299 6.41 19.16 -2.51
CA TYR A 299 7.30 18.22 -3.19
C TYR A 299 7.68 17.03 -2.31
N PRO A 300 6.71 16.18 -1.92
CA PRO A 300 6.98 15.03 -1.04
C PRO A 300 7.90 13.98 -1.68
N ALA A 301 8.00 13.97 -3.02
CA ALA A 301 8.86 13.07 -3.79
C ALA A 301 10.33 13.15 -3.38
N GLN A 302 10.79 14.30 -2.89
CA GLN A 302 12.17 14.48 -2.41
C GLN A 302 12.57 13.44 -1.37
N PHE A 303 11.65 13.05 -0.47
CA PHE A 303 11.95 12.00 0.50
C PHE A 303 12.16 10.62 -0.14
N LEU A 304 11.48 10.34 -1.26
CA LEU A 304 11.75 9.11 -2.00
C LEU A 304 13.14 9.19 -2.63
N ASP A 305 13.47 10.30 -3.29
CA ASP A 305 14.80 10.53 -3.87
C ASP A 305 15.90 10.36 -2.82
N ASP A 306 15.73 10.94 -1.62
CA ASP A 306 16.66 10.80 -0.50
C ASP A 306 16.83 9.34 -0.06
N TYR A 307 15.75 8.54 -0.04
CA TYR A 307 15.79 7.13 0.35
C TYR A 307 16.43 6.22 -0.70
N TYR A 308 16.11 6.44 -1.98
CA TYR A 308 16.61 5.60 -3.07
C TYR A 308 17.99 6.03 -3.59
N GLY A 309 18.39 7.27 -3.31
CA GLY A 309 19.63 7.92 -3.70
C GLY A 309 19.48 8.77 -4.97
N ASP A 310 20.33 9.80 -5.09
CA ASP A 310 20.32 10.83 -6.16
C ASP A 310 20.39 10.30 -7.61
N GLY A 311 20.69 9.00 -7.80
CA GLY A 311 20.67 8.34 -9.10
C GLY A 311 19.26 8.04 -9.62
N TYR A 312 18.23 8.11 -8.78
CA TYR A 312 16.84 7.79 -9.13
C TYR A 312 15.94 8.96 -8.69
N VAL A 313 15.38 9.69 -9.65
CA VAL A 313 14.48 10.82 -9.39
C VAL A 313 13.04 10.40 -9.67
N TYR A 314 12.16 10.58 -8.68
CA TYR A 314 10.72 10.30 -8.76
C TYR A 314 9.93 11.48 -9.35
#